data_AF-A0A7X8AKJ9-F1
#
_entry.id   AF-A0A7X8AKJ9-F1
#
_cell.length_a   1.000
_cell.length_b   1.000
_cell.length_c   1.000
_cell.angle_alpha   90.00
_cell.angle_beta   90.00
_cell.angle_gamma   90.00
#
_symmetry.space_group_name_H-M   'P 1'
#
loop_
_entity.id
_entity.type
_entity.pdbx_description
1 polymer ?
#
loop_
_entity_poly.entity_id
_entity_poly.type
_entity_poly.pdbx_seq_one_letter_code
_entity_poly.pdbx_strand_id
1 'polypeptide(L)'
;MSGSLIRKVAVALVGLALVLGFARGALTKFQQERRAIVAKAEAERERLGINDRKTLYAKYPTPEIGLVTAACVAPGETGEVILKGQFPPGTKVLFDSDRIEVLRENITATEYRATVKAPPDITPMSVRLEVITPVSAAYTNRNNVIVITGKYEWLLKAANGWRIRAFLLEDNRCQSESGKMKYTVEFYRGAETKPFETRTATLHYDQYSTDRPYNFDIEEKYAGGNAQKEMEEIARKFQSGNLSDAEMTKLMARMEQLQQELQAEYAKMASPDYVRQQEQKKQQFGCEDMYLKVTGTQVDGYLRCSEKVGSEIALTGTIKYMGR
;
A
#
# COMPACT_ATOMS: atom_id res chain seq x y z
N MET A 1 -58.29 -15.96 22.78
CA MET A 1 -57.10 -16.45 22.05
C MET A 1 -56.09 -16.95 23.08
N SER A 2 -55.67 -18.21 22.99
CA SER A 2 -54.83 -18.88 24.00
C SER A 2 -53.42 -18.25 24.07
N GLY A 3 -52.93 -17.98 25.29
CA GLY A 3 -51.62 -17.36 25.55
C GLY A 3 -50.41 -18.11 24.99
N SER A 4 -50.61 -19.32 24.49
CA SER A 4 -49.63 -20.11 23.73
C SER A 4 -49.28 -19.48 22.37
N LEU A 5 -50.24 -18.85 21.68
CA LEU A 5 -50.02 -18.24 20.36
C LEU A 5 -49.22 -16.93 20.44
N ILE A 6 -49.47 -16.11 21.46
CA ILE A 6 -48.77 -14.83 21.67
C ILE A 6 -47.29 -15.06 22.01
N ARG A 7 -46.98 -16.10 22.81
CA ARG A 7 -45.59 -16.49 23.10
C ARG A 7 -44.84 -17.00 21.87
N LYS A 8 -45.49 -17.78 20.99
CA LYS A 8 -44.85 -18.29 19.77
C LYS A 8 -44.57 -17.19 18.73
N VAL A 9 -45.46 -16.20 18.62
CA VAL A 9 -45.25 -15.04 17.72
C VAL A 9 -44.16 -14.11 18.24
N ALA A 10 -44.08 -13.88 19.56
CA ALA A 10 -43.03 -13.05 20.16
C ALA A 10 -41.62 -13.67 20.02
N VAL A 11 -41.49 -15.00 20.20
CA VAL A 11 -40.20 -15.70 20.02
C VAL A 11 -39.78 -15.74 18.55
N ALA A 12 -40.72 -15.87 17.61
CA ALA A 12 -40.43 -15.80 16.18
C ALA A 12 -39.97 -14.40 15.73
N LEU A 13 -40.56 -13.32 16.28
CA LEU A 13 -40.16 -11.93 15.96
C LEU A 13 -38.81 -11.55 16.56
N VAL A 14 -38.50 -12.01 17.78
CA VAL A 14 -37.17 -11.81 18.40
C VAL A 14 -36.10 -12.67 17.69
N GLY A 15 -36.46 -13.88 17.26
CA GLY A 15 -35.60 -14.73 16.43
C GLY A 15 -35.29 -14.11 15.06
N LEU A 16 -36.28 -13.51 14.39
CA LEU A 16 -36.06 -12.84 13.11
C LEU A 16 -35.23 -11.55 13.25
N ALA A 17 -35.42 -10.79 14.35
CA ALA A 17 -34.62 -9.61 14.65
C ALA A 17 -33.16 -9.95 14.99
N LEU A 18 -32.91 -11.10 15.63
CA LEU A 18 -31.56 -11.59 15.90
C LEU A 18 -30.88 -12.13 14.63
N VAL A 19 -31.60 -12.83 13.75
CA VAL A 19 -31.03 -13.33 12.48
C VAL A 19 -30.74 -12.19 11.49
N LEU A 20 -31.52 -11.10 11.51
CA LEU A 20 -31.22 -9.87 10.75
C LEU A 20 -30.12 -9.01 11.41
N GLY A 21 -29.82 -9.24 12.69
CA GLY A 21 -28.78 -8.52 13.44
C GLY A 21 -27.34 -8.99 13.15
N PHE A 22 -27.15 -10.21 12.65
CA PHE A 22 -25.81 -10.79 12.43
C PHE A 22 -25.32 -10.76 10.96
N ALA A 23 -26.07 -10.15 10.04
CA ALA A 23 -25.67 -10.01 8.63
C ALA A 23 -25.22 -8.60 8.22
N ARG A 24 -24.98 -7.69 9.18
CA ARG A 24 -24.20 -6.48 8.91
C ARG A 24 -22.73 -6.78 9.23
N GLY A 25 -22.05 -7.41 8.27
CA GLY A 25 -20.60 -7.20 8.19
C GLY A 25 -20.35 -5.70 8.28
N ALA A 26 -19.52 -5.25 9.21
CA ALA A 26 -19.29 -3.83 9.46
C ALA A 26 -18.82 -3.18 8.15
N LEU A 27 -19.73 -2.50 7.46
CA LEU A 27 -19.39 -1.73 6.28
C LEU A 27 -18.51 -0.58 6.74
N THR A 28 -17.41 -0.36 6.04
CA THR A 28 -16.59 0.85 6.21
C THR A 28 -17.47 2.09 6.03
N LYS A 29 -17.08 3.22 6.63
CA LYS A 29 -17.81 4.50 6.49
C LYS A 29 -17.99 4.84 5.01
N PHE A 30 -16.97 4.63 4.19
CA PHE A 30 -17.04 4.76 2.74
C PHE A 30 -18.20 3.95 2.11
N GLN A 31 -18.31 2.66 2.44
CA GLN A 31 -19.37 1.80 1.87
C GLN A 31 -20.77 2.23 2.34
N GLN A 32 -20.89 2.71 3.58
CA GLN A 32 -22.16 3.24 4.09
C GLN A 32 -22.57 4.52 3.37
N GLU A 33 -21.65 5.47 3.20
CA GLU A 33 -21.88 6.73 2.48
C GLU A 33 -22.22 6.49 1.01
N ARG A 34 -21.47 5.60 0.35
CA ARG A 34 -21.73 5.20 -1.02
C ARG A 34 -23.13 4.60 -1.20
N ARG A 35 -23.52 3.67 -0.33
CA ARG A 35 -24.89 3.09 -0.36
C ARG A 35 -25.96 4.15 -0.16
N ALA A 36 -25.75 5.10 0.77
CA ALA A 36 -26.68 6.18 1.01
C ALA A 36 -26.83 7.12 -0.20
N ILE A 37 -25.74 7.41 -0.92
CA ILE A 37 -25.78 8.21 -2.16
C ILE A 37 -26.55 7.47 -3.25
N VAL A 38 -26.28 6.18 -3.45
CA VAL A 38 -26.97 5.35 -4.45
C VAL A 38 -28.46 5.27 -4.16
N ALA A 39 -28.85 5.03 -2.91
CA ALA A 39 -30.26 4.98 -2.51
C ALA A 39 -30.98 6.33 -2.73
N LYS A 40 -30.31 7.45 -2.44
CA LYS A 40 -30.85 8.79 -2.74
C LYS A 40 -31.00 9.04 -4.23
N ALA A 41 -30.03 8.61 -5.04
CA ALA A 41 -30.06 8.74 -6.48
C ALA A 41 -31.23 7.94 -7.08
N GLU A 42 -31.46 6.72 -6.60
CA GLU A 42 -32.59 5.89 -7.01
C GLU A 42 -33.95 6.52 -6.66
N ALA A 43 -34.13 6.96 -5.41
CA ALA A 43 -35.36 7.64 -5.00
C ALA A 43 -35.61 8.92 -5.82
N GLU A 44 -34.57 9.67 -6.15
CA GLU A 44 -34.69 10.89 -6.96
C GLU A 44 -35.00 10.56 -8.44
N ARG A 45 -34.41 9.48 -8.97
CA ARG A 45 -34.72 8.99 -10.31
C ARG A 45 -36.19 8.59 -10.43
N GLU A 46 -36.71 7.89 -9.42
CA GLU A 46 -38.14 7.53 -9.32
C GLU A 46 -39.03 8.78 -9.22
N ARG A 47 -38.67 9.73 -8.36
CA ARG A 47 -39.39 11.01 -8.20
C ARG A 47 -39.48 11.80 -9.51
N LEU A 48 -38.43 11.76 -10.33
CA LEU A 48 -38.36 12.43 -11.62
C LEU A 48 -39.00 11.61 -12.76
N GLY A 49 -39.41 10.37 -12.51
CA GLY A 49 -40.03 9.49 -13.50
C GLY A 49 -39.11 9.10 -14.66
N ILE A 50 -37.80 9.14 -14.46
CA ILE A 50 -36.82 8.84 -15.52
C ILE A 50 -36.52 7.34 -15.53
N ASN A 51 -37.18 6.61 -16.42
CA ASN A 51 -37.07 5.15 -16.51
C ASN A 51 -36.15 4.67 -17.65
N ASP A 52 -35.76 5.56 -18.57
CA ASP A 52 -34.89 5.21 -19.68
C ASP A 52 -33.43 5.67 -19.45
N ARG A 53 -32.49 4.76 -19.70
CA ARG A 53 -31.06 5.01 -19.46
C ARG A 53 -30.52 6.15 -20.31
N LYS A 54 -30.99 6.32 -21.55
CA LYS A 54 -30.49 7.35 -22.47
C LYS A 54 -30.79 8.75 -21.93
N THR A 55 -32.03 9.02 -21.54
CA THR A 55 -32.44 10.31 -20.95
C THR A 55 -31.77 10.53 -19.60
N LEU A 56 -31.63 9.48 -18.79
CA LEU A 56 -30.96 9.57 -17.49
C LEU A 56 -29.52 10.07 -17.65
N TYR A 57 -28.71 9.45 -18.50
CA TYR A 57 -27.31 9.83 -18.67
C TYR A 57 -27.12 11.09 -19.54
N ALA A 58 -28.09 11.45 -20.37
CA ALA A 58 -28.06 12.75 -21.07
C ALA A 58 -28.27 13.93 -20.10
N LYS A 59 -29.11 13.77 -19.07
CA LYS A 59 -29.36 14.80 -18.05
C LYS A 59 -28.38 14.76 -16.88
N TYR A 60 -27.95 13.55 -16.50
CA TYR A 60 -27.08 13.29 -15.35
C TYR A 60 -25.90 12.42 -15.80
N PRO A 61 -24.96 12.99 -16.58
CA PRO A 61 -23.86 12.25 -17.17
C PRO A 61 -22.88 11.72 -16.12
N THR A 62 -22.07 10.74 -16.52
CA THR A 62 -20.95 10.27 -15.71
C THR A 62 -19.96 11.43 -15.50
N PRO A 63 -19.49 11.68 -14.27
CA PRO A 63 -18.48 12.71 -14.06
C PRO A 63 -17.16 12.29 -14.71
N GLU A 64 -16.36 13.25 -15.12
CA GLU A 64 -15.06 13.01 -15.75
C GLU A 64 -13.93 13.54 -14.86
N ILE A 65 -12.89 12.74 -14.65
CA ILE A 65 -11.65 13.17 -14.00
C ILE A 65 -10.58 13.26 -15.08
N GLY A 66 -10.05 14.46 -15.28
CA GLY A 66 -8.89 14.72 -16.13
C GLY A 66 -7.60 14.68 -15.33
N LEU A 67 -7.14 15.85 -14.86
CA LEU A 67 -5.88 15.99 -14.12
C LEU A 67 -6.11 15.82 -12.61
N VAL A 68 -5.20 15.11 -11.96
CA VAL A 68 -5.19 14.90 -10.51
C VAL A 68 -3.89 15.42 -9.93
N THR A 69 -3.99 16.35 -8.98
CA THR A 69 -2.90 16.69 -8.06
C THR A 69 -3.16 15.93 -6.77
N ALA A 70 -2.39 14.87 -6.56
CA ALA A 70 -2.49 14.04 -5.36
C ALA A 70 -1.90 14.74 -4.14
N ALA A 71 -2.49 14.49 -2.97
CA ALA A 71 -1.95 14.95 -1.70
C ALA A 71 -0.91 13.96 -1.17
N CYS A 72 0.30 14.45 -0.90
CA CYS A 72 1.33 13.70 -0.19
C CYS A 72 1.40 14.15 1.25
N VAL A 73 0.97 13.30 2.17
CA VAL A 73 0.68 13.70 3.55
C VAL A 73 1.42 12.80 4.53
N ALA A 74 2.20 13.37 5.44
CA ALA A 74 2.79 12.58 6.52
C ALA A 74 1.80 12.46 7.71
N PRO A 75 1.99 11.51 8.63
CA PRO A 75 1.17 11.40 9.83
C PRO A 75 1.02 12.72 10.60
N GLY A 76 -0.22 13.09 10.90
CA GLY A 76 -0.56 14.30 11.64
C GLY A 76 -0.61 15.58 10.80
N GLU A 77 -0.19 15.53 9.54
CA GLU A 77 -0.14 16.69 8.64
C GLU A 77 -1.39 16.81 7.77
N THR A 78 -1.48 17.94 7.07
CA THR A 78 -2.51 18.23 6.09
C THR A 78 -1.93 18.25 4.68
N GLY A 79 -2.75 17.87 3.69
CA GLY A 79 -2.42 18.02 2.27
C GLY A 79 -3.62 18.49 1.47
N GLU A 80 -3.36 18.85 0.21
CA GLU A 80 -4.39 19.31 -0.70
C GLU A 80 -4.54 18.34 -1.87
N VAL A 81 -5.78 17.93 -2.14
CA VAL A 81 -6.17 17.17 -3.33
C VAL A 81 -6.87 18.12 -4.29
N ILE A 82 -6.43 18.15 -5.55
CA ILE A 82 -7.09 18.91 -6.61
C ILE A 82 -7.42 17.97 -7.77
N LEU A 83 -8.67 18.00 -8.22
CA LEU A 83 -9.12 17.29 -9.41
C LEU A 83 -9.63 18.31 -10.41
N LYS A 84 -9.16 18.23 -11.65
CA LYS A 84 -9.72 18.96 -12.78
C LYS A 84 -10.50 18.00 -13.66
N GLY A 85 -11.68 18.40 -14.11
CA GLY A 85 -12.57 17.49 -14.81
C GLY A 85 -13.88 18.13 -15.23
N GLN A 86 -14.92 17.31 -15.33
CA GLN A 86 -16.30 17.75 -15.54
C GLN A 86 -17.18 17.14 -14.45
N PHE A 87 -17.77 17.99 -13.63
CA PHE A 87 -18.56 17.61 -12.48
C PHE A 87 -19.97 18.17 -12.63
N PRO A 88 -20.96 17.36 -13.00
CA PRO A 88 -22.34 17.80 -13.07
C PRO A 88 -22.83 18.40 -11.74
N PRO A 89 -23.82 19.31 -11.77
CA PRO A 89 -24.37 19.89 -10.55
C PRO A 89 -24.82 18.82 -9.55
N GLY A 90 -24.42 18.98 -8.30
CA GLY A 90 -24.78 18.07 -7.20
C GLY A 90 -23.90 16.82 -7.08
N THR A 91 -22.85 16.69 -7.90
CA THR A 91 -21.82 15.64 -7.76
C THR A 91 -21.31 15.52 -6.32
N LYS A 92 -21.09 14.27 -5.88
CA LYS A 92 -20.50 13.92 -4.59
C LYS A 92 -19.12 13.31 -4.79
N VAL A 93 -18.20 13.65 -3.90
CA VAL A 93 -16.85 13.06 -3.87
C VAL A 93 -16.69 12.31 -2.56
N LEU A 94 -16.19 11.07 -2.65
CA LEU A 94 -15.92 10.22 -1.50
C LEU A 94 -14.47 9.79 -1.53
N PHE A 95 -13.80 9.83 -0.37
CA PHE A 95 -12.50 9.22 -0.18
C PHE A 95 -12.69 7.83 0.42
N ASP A 96 -12.03 6.83 -0.15
CA ASP A 96 -12.06 5.43 0.29
C ASP A 96 -11.10 5.23 1.46
N SER A 97 -11.38 5.92 2.57
CA SER A 97 -10.67 5.79 3.83
C SER A 97 -11.53 6.33 4.98
N ASP A 98 -11.67 5.52 6.03
CA ASP A 98 -12.39 5.92 7.24
C ASP A 98 -11.53 6.78 8.17
N ARG A 99 -10.22 6.89 7.91
CA ARG A 99 -9.24 7.54 8.78
C ARG A 99 -8.84 8.94 8.32
N ILE A 100 -9.02 9.27 7.05
CA ILE A 100 -8.71 10.60 6.53
C ILE A 100 -9.84 11.55 6.85
N GLU A 101 -9.49 12.69 7.44
CA GLU A 101 -10.42 13.77 7.72
C GLU A 101 -10.39 14.78 6.58
N VAL A 102 -11.57 15.12 6.04
CA VAL A 102 -11.72 16.24 5.09
C VAL A 102 -12.02 17.50 5.90
N LEU A 103 -11.08 18.43 5.93
CA LEU A 103 -11.20 19.67 6.70
C LEU A 103 -12.02 20.72 5.96
N ARG A 104 -11.80 20.81 4.65
CA ARG A 104 -12.46 21.75 3.74
C ARG A 104 -12.56 21.10 2.38
N GLU A 105 -13.69 21.31 1.71
CA GLU A 105 -13.86 20.90 0.33
C GLU A 105 -14.66 21.96 -0.44
N ASN A 106 -14.38 22.07 -1.72
CA ASN A 106 -15.13 22.89 -2.66
C ASN A 106 -15.22 22.15 -3.99
N ILE A 107 -16.43 22.09 -4.55
CA ILE A 107 -16.68 21.52 -5.87
C ILE A 107 -17.30 22.56 -6.78
N THR A 108 -16.76 22.66 -7.99
CA THR A 108 -17.26 23.46 -9.10
C THR A 108 -17.54 22.55 -10.29
N ALA A 109 -18.05 23.09 -11.39
CA ALA A 109 -18.29 22.31 -12.60
C ALA A 109 -17.01 21.71 -13.22
N THR A 110 -15.84 22.28 -12.93
CA THR A 110 -14.57 21.90 -13.57
C THR A 110 -13.44 21.55 -12.62
N GLU A 111 -13.59 21.86 -11.33
CA GLU A 111 -12.58 21.60 -10.30
C GLU A 111 -13.21 21.12 -9.00
N TYR A 112 -12.60 20.13 -8.39
CA TYR A 112 -12.80 19.76 -7.00
C TYR A 112 -11.49 19.98 -6.23
N ARG A 113 -11.59 20.60 -5.05
CA ARG A 113 -10.45 20.86 -4.17
C ARG A 113 -10.81 20.44 -2.75
N ALA A 114 -9.95 19.67 -2.11
CA ALA A 114 -10.11 19.29 -0.71
C ALA A 114 -8.81 19.43 0.07
N THR A 115 -8.89 20.06 1.25
CA THR A 115 -7.85 19.98 2.27
C THR A 115 -8.15 18.80 3.17
N VAL A 116 -7.23 17.85 3.21
CA VAL A 116 -7.34 16.61 3.98
C VAL A 116 -6.31 16.59 5.11
N LYS A 117 -6.62 15.89 6.19
CA LYS A 117 -5.72 15.67 7.32
C LYS A 117 -5.55 14.19 7.58
N ALA A 118 -4.29 13.78 7.74
CA ALA A 118 -3.95 12.43 8.13
C ALA A 118 -3.80 12.37 9.67
N PRO A 119 -4.36 11.35 10.35
CA PRO A 119 -4.16 11.21 11.78
C PRO A 119 -2.69 10.88 12.10
N PRO A 120 -2.19 11.21 13.30
CA PRO A 120 -0.77 11.04 13.67
C PRO A 120 -0.32 9.58 13.78
N ASP A 121 -1.26 8.65 13.93
CA ASP A 121 -1.04 7.21 14.05
C ASP A 121 -1.44 6.46 12.78
N ILE A 122 -1.59 7.16 11.64
CA ILE A 122 -1.83 6.53 10.36
C ILE A 122 -0.58 5.78 9.90
N THR A 123 -0.80 4.66 9.24
CA THR A 123 0.24 3.82 8.64
C THR A 123 0.35 4.10 7.14
N PRO A 124 1.40 3.59 6.45
CA PRO A 124 1.50 3.72 5.00
C PRO A 124 0.23 3.23 4.30
N MET A 125 -0.41 4.08 3.49
CA MET A 125 -1.54 3.70 2.66
C MET A 125 -1.70 4.70 1.51
N SER A 126 -2.44 4.27 0.49
CA SER A 126 -3.01 5.18 -0.51
C SER A 126 -4.52 5.28 -0.29
N VAL A 127 -5.12 6.32 -0.85
CA VAL A 127 -6.57 6.51 -0.82
C VAL A 127 -7.03 6.67 -2.25
N ARG A 128 -8.09 5.94 -2.60
CA ARG A 128 -8.85 6.12 -3.83
C ARG A 128 -9.95 7.15 -3.56
N LEU A 129 -10.33 7.92 -4.57
CA LEU A 129 -11.58 8.67 -4.53
C LEU A 129 -12.59 8.14 -5.54
N GLU A 130 -13.87 8.28 -5.22
CA GLU A 130 -15.00 8.07 -6.12
C GLU A 130 -15.78 9.38 -6.28
N VAL A 131 -16.09 9.75 -7.52
CA VAL A 131 -16.92 10.90 -7.89
C VAL A 131 -18.23 10.35 -8.43
N ILE A 132 -19.36 10.77 -7.85
CA ILE A 132 -20.68 10.21 -8.13
C ILE A 132 -21.65 11.32 -8.51
N THR A 133 -22.27 11.23 -9.68
CA THR A 133 -23.32 12.15 -10.14
C THR A 133 -24.64 11.84 -9.42
N PRO A 134 -25.40 12.87 -9.00
CA PRO A 134 -26.72 12.67 -8.40
C PRO A 134 -27.69 12.06 -9.41
N VAL A 135 -28.74 11.39 -8.92
CA VAL A 135 -29.83 10.78 -9.72
C VAL A 135 -29.42 9.55 -10.54
N SER A 136 -28.40 9.64 -11.40
CA SER A 136 -27.94 8.49 -12.19
C SER A 136 -27.09 7.51 -11.39
N ALA A 137 -26.50 7.95 -10.27
CA ALA A 137 -25.44 7.25 -9.55
C ALA A 137 -24.26 6.84 -10.46
N ALA A 138 -24.12 7.49 -11.61
CA ALA A 138 -22.99 7.31 -12.50
C ALA A 138 -21.73 7.79 -11.77
N TYR A 139 -20.64 7.01 -11.86
CA TYR A 139 -19.44 7.30 -11.11
C TYR A 139 -18.18 7.11 -11.93
N THR A 140 -17.14 7.82 -11.53
CA THR A 140 -15.75 7.59 -11.94
C THR A 140 -14.87 7.57 -10.69
N ASN A 141 -13.69 6.98 -10.77
CA ASN A 141 -12.79 6.88 -9.63
C ASN A 141 -11.33 7.10 -10.03
N ARG A 142 -10.51 7.45 -9.04
CA ARG A 142 -9.06 7.61 -9.21
C ARG A 142 -8.33 7.08 -7.98
N ASN A 143 -7.34 6.21 -8.21
CA ASN A 143 -6.45 5.70 -7.17
C ASN A 143 -5.37 6.73 -6.82
N ASN A 144 -4.72 6.54 -5.66
CA ASN A 144 -3.53 7.28 -5.23
C ASN A 144 -3.73 8.81 -5.20
N VAL A 145 -4.91 9.26 -4.80
CA VAL A 145 -5.23 10.71 -4.72
C VAL A 145 -4.76 11.32 -3.41
N ILE A 146 -4.59 10.49 -2.39
CA ILE A 146 -3.90 10.82 -1.15
C ILE A 146 -2.93 9.67 -0.91
N VAL A 147 -1.67 10.02 -0.68
CA VAL A 147 -0.61 9.06 -0.39
C VAL A 147 -0.02 9.42 0.96
N ILE A 148 -0.12 8.49 1.91
CA ILE A 148 0.47 8.64 3.22
C ILE A 148 1.96 8.32 3.13
N THR A 149 2.79 9.35 3.37
CA THR A 149 4.25 9.32 3.24
C THR A 149 4.97 9.44 4.60
N GLY A 150 6.29 9.28 4.64
CA GLY A 150 7.14 9.39 5.83
C GLY A 150 7.88 8.11 6.26
N LYS A 151 9.00 8.25 6.97
CA LYS A 151 9.85 7.12 7.39
C LYS A 151 9.17 6.30 8.48
N TYR A 152 8.91 5.02 8.20
CA TYR A 152 8.43 4.07 9.21
C TYR A 152 9.51 3.06 9.56
N GLU A 153 9.54 2.70 10.82
CA GLU A 153 10.38 1.65 11.37
C GLU A 153 9.50 0.55 11.96
N TRP A 154 9.74 -0.69 11.54
CA TRP A 154 9.04 -1.88 11.98
C TRP A 154 9.96 -2.66 12.92
N LEU A 155 9.50 -2.88 14.14
CA LEU A 155 10.24 -3.60 15.18
C LEU A 155 9.45 -4.85 15.52
N LEU A 156 9.91 -6.00 15.04
CA LEU A 156 9.20 -7.27 15.12
C LEU A 156 9.98 -8.31 15.93
N LYS A 157 9.25 -9.25 16.49
CA LYS A 157 9.71 -10.45 17.18
C LYS A 157 9.04 -11.66 16.53
N ALA A 158 9.86 -12.60 16.12
CA ALA A 158 9.43 -13.87 15.55
C ALA A 158 9.37 -14.96 16.62
N ALA A 159 8.41 -15.88 16.50
CA ALA A 159 8.23 -16.99 17.43
C ALA A 159 9.45 -17.92 17.54
N ASN A 160 10.32 -17.94 16.51
CA ASN A 160 11.59 -18.66 16.53
C ASN A 160 12.70 -17.93 17.33
N GLY A 161 12.38 -16.85 18.03
CA GLY A 161 13.30 -16.09 18.88
C GLY A 161 14.11 -15.01 18.14
N TRP A 162 13.84 -14.77 16.85
CA TRP A 162 14.48 -13.69 16.13
C TRP A 162 13.85 -12.34 16.42
N ARG A 163 14.67 -11.28 16.37
CA ARG A 163 14.18 -9.91 16.26
C ARG A 163 14.44 -9.40 14.86
N ILE A 164 13.49 -8.65 14.34
CA ILE A 164 13.54 -8.10 12.99
C ILE A 164 13.35 -6.60 13.10
N ARG A 165 14.21 -5.85 12.42
CA ARG A 165 14.12 -4.40 12.30
C ARG A 165 14.03 -4.07 10.82
N ALA A 166 12.92 -3.50 10.37
CA ALA A 166 12.79 -2.99 9.01
C ALA A 166 12.69 -1.47 9.02
N PHE A 167 13.55 -0.79 8.29
CA PHE A 167 13.51 0.68 8.14
C PHE A 167 13.65 1.09 6.70
N LEU A 168 13.02 2.21 6.36
CA LEU A 168 12.90 2.69 4.99
C LEU A 168 14.29 3.04 4.42
N LEU A 169 14.59 2.51 3.23
CA LEU A 169 15.80 2.84 2.48
C LEU A 169 15.60 4.14 1.70
N GLU A 170 14.47 4.26 1.01
CA GLU A 170 14.09 5.42 0.19
C GLU A 170 12.58 5.64 0.24
N ASP A 171 12.14 6.89 0.43
CA ASP A 171 10.72 7.27 0.37
C ASP A 171 10.37 7.89 -0.98
N ASN A 172 9.95 7.04 -1.92
CA ASN A 172 9.56 7.45 -3.27
C ASN A 172 8.03 7.42 -3.47
N ARG A 173 7.23 7.31 -2.41
CA ARG A 173 5.77 7.12 -2.53
C ARG A 173 5.04 8.24 -3.25
N CYS A 174 5.59 9.45 -3.17
CA CYS A 174 5.06 10.64 -3.83
C CYS A 174 5.57 10.82 -5.26
N GLN A 175 6.52 9.99 -5.68
CA GLN A 175 7.23 10.12 -6.94
C GLN A 175 7.03 8.88 -7.84
N SER A 176 6.61 7.75 -7.28
CA SER A 176 6.38 6.50 -8.02
C SER A 176 4.89 6.20 -8.18
N GLU A 177 4.49 5.78 -9.39
CA GLU A 177 3.10 5.42 -9.71
C GLU A 177 2.61 4.16 -8.97
N SER A 178 3.53 3.38 -8.35
CA SER A 178 3.25 2.04 -7.84
C SER A 178 3.29 1.89 -6.32
N GLY A 179 3.59 2.94 -5.55
CA GLY A 179 3.53 2.90 -4.08
C GLY A 179 4.46 1.87 -3.42
N LYS A 180 5.43 1.33 -4.16
CA LYS A 180 6.41 0.34 -3.64
C LYS A 180 7.49 1.05 -2.85
N MET A 181 7.72 0.63 -1.62
CA MET A 181 8.78 1.19 -0.77
C MET A 181 9.90 0.17 -0.58
N LYS A 182 11.15 0.60 -0.70
CA LYS A 182 12.30 -0.25 -0.37
C LYS A 182 12.69 -0.09 1.09
N TYR A 183 12.90 -1.20 1.76
CA TYR A 183 13.31 -1.26 3.16
C TYR A 183 14.60 -2.06 3.30
N THR A 184 15.42 -1.67 4.26
CA THR A 184 16.44 -2.55 4.82
C THR A 184 15.80 -3.36 5.94
N VAL A 185 15.97 -4.69 5.91
CA VAL A 185 15.48 -5.62 6.92
C VAL A 185 16.66 -6.32 7.57
N GLU A 186 16.81 -6.11 8.88
CA GLU A 186 17.87 -6.66 9.70
C GLU A 186 17.32 -7.75 10.63
N PHE A 187 17.99 -8.89 10.68
CA PHE A 187 17.62 -10.04 11.51
C PHE A 187 18.67 -10.25 12.60
N TYR A 188 18.19 -10.43 13.84
CA TYR A 188 19.01 -10.59 15.03
C TYR A 188 18.61 -11.87 15.77
N ARG A 189 19.58 -12.58 16.36
CA ARG A 189 19.28 -13.71 17.26
C ARG A 189 19.15 -13.21 18.68
N GLY A 190 18.01 -13.48 19.33
CA GLY A 190 17.82 -13.16 20.74
C GLY A 190 18.22 -11.72 21.08
N ALA A 191 19.12 -11.53 22.04
CA ALA A 191 19.59 -10.23 22.51
C ALA A 191 20.83 -9.67 21.77
N GLU A 192 21.26 -10.28 20.66
CA GLU A 192 22.45 -9.82 19.92
C GLU A 192 22.29 -8.41 19.36
N THR A 193 23.35 -7.61 19.41
CA THR A 193 23.33 -6.21 18.95
C THR A 193 23.73 -6.04 17.48
N LYS A 194 24.31 -7.06 16.86
CA LYS A 194 24.66 -7.07 15.43
C LYS A 194 23.68 -7.97 14.68
N PRO A 195 23.19 -7.55 13.51
CA PRO A 195 22.36 -8.43 12.69
C PRO A 195 23.21 -9.59 12.16
N PHE A 196 22.67 -10.80 12.24
CA PHE A 196 23.29 -11.96 11.58
C PHE A 196 22.93 -12.02 10.10
N GLU A 197 21.87 -11.32 9.70
CA GLU A 197 21.46 -11.20 8.30
C GLU A 197 20.86 -9.82 8.01
N THR A 198 21.16 -9.29 6.83
CA THR A 198 20.60 -8.03 6.32
C THR A 198 20.15 -8.21 4.88
N ARG A 199 18.93 -7.75 4.60
CA ARG A 199 18.28 -7.88 3.31
C ARG A 199 17.66 -6.56 2.88
N THR A 200 17.46 -6.43 1.58
CA THR A 200 16.53 -5.44 1.04
C THR A 200 15.17 -6.11 0.93
N ALA A 201 14.11 -5.37 1.18
CA ALA A 201 12.75 -5.84 0.95
C ALA A 201 11.90 -4.75 0.30
N THR A 202 10.88 -5.17 -0.45
CA THR A 202 9.86 -4.28 -1.02
C THR A 202 8.59 -4.39 -0.20
N LEU A 203 8.17 -3.28 0.42
CA LEU A 203 6.88 -3.20 1.06
C LEU A 203 5.80 -2.93 -0.01
N HIS A 204 4.87 -3.86 -0.08
CA HIS A 204 3.58 -3.77 -0.75
C HIS A 204 2.49 -3.53 0.28
N TYR A 205 1.48 -2.75 -0.06
CA TYR A 205 0.27 -2.66 0.75
C TYR A 205 -0.98 -2.80 -0.11
N ASP A 206 -1.98 -3.45 0.44
CA ASP A 206 -3.33 -3.55 -0.10
C ASP A 206 -4.33 -3.05 0.93
N GLN A 207 -4.87 -1.86 0.68
CA GLN A 207 -5.88 -1.23 1.55
C GLN A 207 -7.21 -1.99 1.58
N TYR A 208 -7.45 -2.91 0.64
CA TYR A 208 -8.66 -3.73 0.58
C TYR A 208 -8.50 -5.07 1.32
N SER A 209 -7.28 -5.46 1.66
CA SER A 209 -7.00 -6.65 2.46
C SER A 209 -7.20 -6.33 3.96
N THR A 210 -8.18 -6.95 4.59
CA THR A 210 -8.49 -6.72 6.01
C THR A 210 -7.68 -7.58 6.97
N ASP A 211 -7.09 -8.68 6.47
CA ASP A 211 -6.33 -9.60 7.30
C ASP A 211 -4.86 -9.19 7.38
N ARG A 212 -4.19 -9.05 6.23
CA ARG A 212 -2.75 -8.77 6.15
C ARG A 212 -2.47 -7.75 5.06
N PRO A 213 -2.78 -6.46 5.31
CA PRO A 213 -2.66 -5.41 4.31
C PRO A 213 -1.21 -5.09 3.92
N TYR A 214 -0.21 -5.51 4.68
CA TYR A 214 1.20 -5.21 4.39
C TYR A 214 1.96 -6.48 4.04
N ASN A 215 2.71 -6.47 2.95
CA ASN A 215 3.60 -7.57 2.57
C ASN A 215 5.01 -7.03 2.28
N PHE A 216 6.02 -7.52 2.98
CA PHE A 216 7.42 -7.35 2.62
C PHE A 216 7.89 -8.54 1.77
N ASP A 217 8.16 -8.29 0.50
CA ASP A 217 8.89 -9.20 -0.38
C ASP A 217 10.39 -9.01 -0.12
N ILE A 218 11.01 -9.96 0.58
CA ILE A 218 12.42 -9.97 0.98
C ILE A 218 13.25 -10.47 -0.20
N GLU A 219 14.07 -9.58 -0.76
CA GLU A 219 14.88 -9.90 -1.92
C GLU A 219 15.89 -11.00 -1.62
N GLU A 220 15.97 -11.98 -2.50
CA GLU A 220 17.11 -12.89 -2.50
C GLU A 220 18.40 -12.10 -2.67
N LYS A 221 19.45 -12.50 -1.95
CA LYS A 221 20.77 -11.91 -2.11
C LYS A 221 21.36 -12.38 -3.44
N TYR A 222 21.06 -11.68 -4.53
CA TYR A 222 21.73 -11.88 -5.80
C TYR A 222 23.18 -11.38 -5.70
N ALA A 223 24.12 -12.25 -6.05
CA ALA A 223 25.49 -11.85 -6.36
C ALA A 223 25.49 -11.01 -7.65
N GLY A 224 26.35 -9.99 -7.75
CA GLY A 224 26.50 -9.13 -8.94
C GLY A 224 25.72 -7.82 -9.00
N GLY A 225 24.72 -7.57 -8.14
CA GLY A 225 23.85 -6.38 -8.25
C GLY A 225 24.56 -5.03 -8.08
N ASN A 226 25.63 -4.97 -7.27
CA ASN A 226 26.40 -3.75 -7.07
C ASN A 226 27.32 -3.43 -8.26
N ALA A 227 27.99 -4.45 -8.81
CA ALA A 227 28.89 -4.29 -9.96
C ALA A 227 28.12 -3.86 -11.22
N GLN A 228 26.89 -4.36 -11.39
CA GLN A 228 26.02 -3.99 -12.50
C GLN A 228 25.50 -2.54 -12.39
N LYS A 229 25.08 -2.10 -11.20
CA LYS A 229 24.73 -0.68 -10.94
C LYS A 229 25.91 0.26 -11.14
N GLU A 230 27.11 -0.13 -10.69
CA GLU A 230 28.31 0.68 -10.86
C GLU A 230 28.69 0.80 -12.35
N MET A 231 28.50 -0.27 -13.13
CA MET A 231 28.70 -0.24 -14.58
C MET A 231 27.69 0.68 -15.30
N GLU A 232 26.42 0.69 -14.89
CA GLU A 232 25.41 1.63 -15.40
C GLU A 232 25.75 3.09 -15.06
N GLU A 233 26.23 3.37 -13.84
CA GLU A 233 26.67 4.72 -13.47
C GLU A 233 27.87 5.20 -14.27
N ILE A 234 28.85 4.31 -14.51
CA ILE A 234 30.01 4.60 -15.35
C ILE A 234 29.54 4.89 -16.79
N ALA A 235 28.65 4.06 -17.34
CA ALA A 235 28.07 4.28 -18.68
C ALA A 235 27.33 5.62 -18.77
N ARG A 236 26.56 5.99 -17.74
CA ARG A 236 25.87 7.29 -17.66
C ARG A 236 26.86 8.47 -17.63
N LYS A 237 27.98 8.32 -16.91
CA LYS A 237 29.05 9.33 -16.90
C LYS A 237 29.68 9.49 -18.29
N PHE A 238 29.94 8.40 -19.01
CA PHE A 238 30.40 8.47 -20.41
C PHE A 238 29.39 9.17 -21.33
N GLN A 239 28.09 8.92 -21.16
CA GLN A 239 27.04 9.57 -21.96
C GLN A 239 26.87 11.07 -21.67
N SER A 240 27.33 11.56 -20.51
CA SER A 240 27.19 12.96 -20.12
C SER A 240 28.10 13.95 -20.88
N GLY A 241 29.06 13.46 -21.66
CA GLY A 241 29.88 14.25 -22.60
C GLY A 241 30.87 15.26 -21.99
N ASN A 242 30.86 15.49 -20.68
CA ASN A 242 31.64 16.53 -19.99
C ASN A 242 32.81 15.95 -19.16
N LEU A 243 33.43 14.85 -19.58
CA LEU A 243 34.54 14.25 -18.85
C LEU A 243 35.88 14.78 -19.35
N SER A 244 36.78 15.13 -18.42
CA SER A 244 38.18 15.37 -18.75
C SER A 244 38.91 14.06 -19.12
N ASP A 245 40.02 14.15 -19.84
CA ASP A 245 40.81 12.97 -20.24
C ASP A 245 41.26 12.13 -19.03
N ALA A 246 41.62 12.78 -17.91
CA ALA A 246 41.99 12.12 -16.67
C ALA A 246 40.82 11.34 -16.04
N GLU A 247 39.61 11.88 -16.08
CA GLU A 247 38.41 11.20 -15.59
C GLU A 247 38.02 10.04 -16.50
N MET A 248 38.20 10.20 -17.80
CA MET A 248 37.96 9.15 -18.80
C MET A 248 38.89 7.95 -18.58
N THR A 249 40.19 8.18 -18.41
CA THR A 249 41.16 7.11 -18.10
C THR A 249 40.82 6.40 -16.79
N LYS A 250 40.44 7.15 -15.75
CA LYS A 250 40.06 6.58 -14.44
C LYS A 250 38.79 5.72 -14.54
N LEU A 251 37.79 6.16 -15.31
CA LEU A 251 36.55 5.41 -15.53
C LEU A 251 36.79 4.15 -16.35
N MET A 252 37.64 4.19 -17.39
CA MET A 252 38.01 3.00 -18.16
C MET A 252 38.75 1.97 -17.31
N ALA A 253 39.72 2.39 -16.50
CA ALA A 253 40.43 1.48 -15.59
C ALA A 253 39.48 0.85 -14.56
N ARG A 254 38.50 1.61 -14.04
CA ARG A 254 37.48 1.08 -13.13
C ARG A 254 36.56 0.09 -13.83
N MET A 255 36.20 0.35 -15.09
CA MET A 255 35.36 -0.55 -15.90
C MET A 255 36.06 -1.89 -16.19
N GLU A 256 37.36 -1.86 -16.50
CA GLU A 256 38.17 -3.07 -16.69
C GLU A 256 38.28 -3.87 -15.38
N GLN A 257 38.53 -3.20 -14.26
CA GLN A 257 38.53 -3.83 -12.94
C GLN A 257 37.17 -4.45 -12.61
N LEU A 258 36.08 -3.74 -12.89
CA LEU A 258 34.72 -4.25 -12.70
C LEU A 258 34.45 -5.47 -13.58
N GLN A 259 34.91 -5.50 -14.84
CA GLN A 259 34.79 -6.68 -15.69
C GLN A 259 35.53 -7.90 -15.12
N GLN A 260 36.74 -7.71 -14.59
CA GLN A 260 37.50 -8.79 -13.94
C GLN A 260 36.81 -9.28 -12.67
N GLU A 261 36.29 -8.36 -11.84
CA GLU A 261 35.50 -8.69 -10.65
C GLU A 261 34.24 -9.47 -11.03
N LEU A 262 33.51 -9.02 -12.06
CA LEU A 262 32.30 -9.67 -12.58
C LEU A 262 32.62 -11.09 -13.11
N GLN A 263 33.70 -11.24 -13.87
CA GLN A 263 34.09 -12.52 -14.43
C GLN A 263 34.53 -13.52 -13.35
N ALA A 264 35.25 -13.05 -12.33
CA ALA A 264 35.58 -13.86 -11.15
C ALA A 264 34.33 -14.22 -10.34
N GLU A 265 33.36 -13.32 -10.23
CA GLU A 265 32.07 -13.57 -9.59
C GLU A 265 31.25 -14.60 -10.38
N TYR A 266 31.13 -14.48 -11.70
CA TYR A 266 30.48 -15.47 -12.57
C TYR A 266 31.16 -16.83 -12.51
N ALA A 267 32.50 -16.89 -12.50
CA ALA A 267 33.23 -18.15 -12.35
C ALA A 267 32.96 -18.81 -10.98
N LYS A 268 32.87 -18.01 -9.91
CA LYS A 268 32.45 -18.51 -8.59
C LYS A 268 31.01 -19.01 -8.64
N MET A 269 30.08 -18.27 -9.25
CA MET A 269 28.67 -18.66 -9.36
C MET A 269 28.44 -19.93 -10.18
N ALA A 270 29.25 -20.17 -11.21
CA ALA A 270 29.19 -21.38 -12.03
C ALA A 270 29.77 -22.62 -11.33
N SER A 271 30.47 -22.45 -10.20
CA SER A 271 31.03 -23.57 -9.46
C SER A 271 29.93 -24.35 -8.71
N PRO A 272 29.89 -25.69 -8.82
CA PRO A 272 28.94 -26.51 -8.06
C PRO A 272 29.03 -26.32 -6.54
N ASP A 273 30.21 -25.98 -6.01
CA ASP A 273 30.43 -25.72 -4.59
C ASP A 273 29.73 -24.45 -4.12
N TYR A 274 29.80 -23.39 -4.93
CA TYR A 274 29.10 -22.15 -4.65
C TYR A 274 27.59 -22.35 -4.70
N VAL A 275 27.08 -23.07 -5.73
CA VAL A 275 25.65 -23.39 -5.83
C VAL A 275 25.18 -24.15 -4.59
N ARG A 276 25.89 -25.21 -4.19
CA ARG A 276 25.58 -25.97 -2.97
C ARG A 276 25.64 -25.10 -1.71
N GLN A 277 26.63 -24.22 -1.59
CA GLN A 277 26.76 -23.33 -0.44
C GLN A 277 25.60 -22.31 -0.38
N GLN A 278 25.15 -21.81 -1.53
CA GLN A 278 24.00 -20.91 -1.59
C GLN A 278 22.70 -21.63 -1.26
N GLU A 279 22.49 -22.84 -1.78
CA GLU A 279 21.34 -23.68 -1.40
C GLU A 279 21.32 -23.96 0.11
N GLN A 280 22.47 -24.27 0.71
CA GLN A 280 22.57 -24.45 2.16
C GLN A 280 22.24 -23.16 2.92
N LYS A 281 22.73 -22.00 2.47
CA LYS A 281 22.39 -20.71 3.08
C LYS A 281 20.91 -20.37 2.92
N LYS A 282 20.31 -20.64 1.76
CA LYS A 282 18.87 -20.50 1.53
C LYS A 282 18.10 -21.41 2.49
N GLN A 283 18.52 -22.64 2.69
CA GLN A 283 17.89 -23.53 3.67
C GLN A 283 18.10 -23.10 5.14
N GLN A 284 19.13 -22.34 5.47
CA GLN A 284 19.40 -21.90 6.85
C GLN A 284 18.73 -20.57 7.23
N PHE A 285 18.44 -19.74 6.24
CA PHE A 285 17.74 -18.47 6.42
C PHE A 285 16.48 -18.45 5.55
N GLY A 286 16.66 -18.28 4.24
CA GLY A 286 15.62 -18.43 3.21
C GLY A 286 14.31 -17.69 3.48
N CYS A 287 14.34 -16.56 4.18
CA CYS A 287 13.15 -15.77 4.42
C CYS A 287 12.81 -14.97 3.17
N GLU A 288 11.56 -15.10 2.74
CA GLU A 288 11.05 -14.62 1.46
C GLU A 288 9.97 -13.55 1.68
N ASP A 289 9.04 -13.77 2.61
CA ASP A 289 7.93 -12.85 2.80
C ASP A 289 7.66 -12.53 4.28
N MET A 290 7.23 -11.30 4.57
CA MET A 290 6.54 -10.99 5.82
C MET A 290 5.17 -10.39 5.53
N TYR A 291 4.13 -11.04 6.03
CA TYR A 291 2.76 -10.53 5.92
C TYR A 291 2.31 -9.99 7.26
N LEU A 292 1.95 -8.71 7.29
CA LEU A 292 1.71 -7.96 8.51
C LEU A 292 0.34 -7.28 8.49
N LYS A 293 -0.23 -7.17 9.68
CA LYS A 293 -1.38 -6.36 10.03
C LYS A 293 -0.96 -5.33 11.04
N VAL A 294 -1.55 -4.15 10.96
CA VAL A 294 -1.34 -3.09 11.94
C VAL A 294 -2.66 -2.70 12.59
N THR A 295 -2.69 -2.73 13.93
CA THR A 295 -3.80 -2.24 14.74
C THR A 295 -3.28 -1.15 15.68
N GLY A 296 -3.56 0.11 15.36
CA GLY A 296 -2.90 1.25 16.00
C GLY A 296 -1.40 1.26 15.67
N THR A 297 -0.55 1.05 16.67
CA THR A 297 0.91 0.87 16.47
C THR A 297 1.35 -0.59 16.63
N GLN A 298 0.46 -1.50 17.03
CA GLN A 298 0.77 -2.91 17.21
C GLN A 298 0.78 -3.61 15.86
N VAL A 299 1.74 -4.50 15.67
CA VAL A 299 1.92 -5.31 14.47
C VAL A 299 1.78 -6.78 14.82
N ASP A 300 0.97 -7.49 14.06
CA ASP A 300 0.85 -8.94 14.08
C ASP A 300 1.00 -9.49 12.65
N GLY A 301 1.38 -10.76 12.52
CA GLY A 301 1.60 -11.34 11.20
C GLY A 301 2.38 -12.65 11.23
N TYR A 302 3.01 -12.97 10.12
CA TYR A 302 3.91 -14.11 10.03
C TYR A 302 5.06 -13.85 9.05
N LEU A 303 6.15 -14.54 9.31
CA LEU A 303 7.34 -14.62 8.48
C LEU A 303 7.33 -15.96 7.78
N ARG A 304 7.49 -15.94 6.46
CA ARG A 304 7.69 -17.12 5.63
C ARG A 304 9.17 -17.24 5.32
N CYS A 305 9.74 -18.37 5.68
CA CYS A 305 11.10 -18.75 5.32
C CYS A 305 11.14 -20.14 4.69
N SER A 306 12.36 -20.58 4.39
CA SER A 306 12.63 -21.94 3.92
C SER A 306 12.03 -23.00 4.85
N GLU A 307 11.81 -24.18 4.30
CA GLU A 307 11.20 -25.32 5.01
C GLU A 307 11.89 -25.66 6.34
N LYS A 308 13.21 -25.52 6.42
CA LYS A 308 13.97 -25.82 7.66
C LYS A 308 13.80 -24.75 8.74
N VAL A 309 13.47 -23.52 8.36
CA VAL A 309 13.29 -22.40 9.30
C VAL A 309 11.83 -22.28 9.71
N GLY A 310 10.90 -22.44 8.76
CA GLY A 310 9.46 -22.44 8.96
C GLY A 310 8.73 -21.48 8.00
N SER A 311 7.54 -21.88 7.57
CA SER A 311 6.71 -21.14 6.60
C SER A 311 5.67 -20.22 7.22
N GLU A 312 5.34 -20.39 8.51
CA GLU A 312 4.35 -19.60 9.24
C GLU A 312 4.86 -19.21 10.63
N ILE A 313 6.01 -18.54 10.69
CA ILE A 313 6.60 -18.12 11.95
C ILE A 313 5.86 -16.86 12.42
N ALA A 314 5.06 -16.99 13.48
CA ALA A 314 4.28 -15.86 13.99
C ALA A 314 5.17 -14.65 14.32
N LEU A 315 4.71 -13.47 13.91
CA LEU A 315 5.34 -12.17 14.16
C LEU A 315 4.46 -11.33 15.07
N THR A 316 5.09 -10.65 16.02
CA THR A 316 4.48 -9.61 16.84
C THR A 316 5.42 -8.42 16.96
N GLY A 317 4.91 -7.20 17.11
CA GLY A 317 5.79 -6.06 17.16
C GLY A 317 5.09 -4.72 17.15
N THR A 318 5.82 -3.69 16.75
CA THR A 318 5.32 -2.32 16.65
C THR A 318 5.83 -1.63 15.39
N ILE A 319 5.03 -0.70 14.88
CA ILE A 319 5.45 0.25 13.86
C ILE A 319 5.59 1.64 14.48
N LYS A 320 6.65 2.36 14.11
CA LYS A 320 6.94 3.71 14.59
C LYS A 320 7.15 4.65 13.41
N TYR A 321 6.50 5.81 13.47
CA TYR A 321 6.77 6.91 12.57
C TYR A 321 8.01 7.69 13.03
N MET A 322 8.95 7.91 12.11
CA MET A 322 10.28 8.48 12.38
C MET A 322 10.48 9.89 11.80
N GLY A 323 9.42 10.47 11.21
CA GLY A 323 9.49 11.78 10.54
C GLY A 323 9.54 11.65 9.01
N ARG A 324 9.69 12.79 8.33
CA ARG A 324 9.89 12.83 6.87
C ARG A 324 11.32 12.44 6.49
#